data_AF-A0A4U2ZUM7-F1
#
_entry.id   AF-A0A4U2ZUM7-F1
#
_cell.length_a   1.000
_cell.length_b   1.000
_cell.length_c   1.000
_cell.angle_alpha   90.00
_cell.angle_beta   90.00
_cell.angle_gamma   90.00
#
_symmetry.space_group_name_H-M   'P 1'
#
loop_
_entity.id
_entity.type
_entity.pdbx_description
1 polymer ?
#
loop_
_entity_poly.entity_id
_entity_poly.type
_entity_poly.pdbx_seq_one_letter_code
_entity_poly.pdbx_strand_id
1 'polypeptide(L)'
;MIIKEQEFYINGLTYTIRSASETDAEQLSEIRVQIDGETENMDREAGEGFIDKIGFQKIIKTDSEETKNLFLVAEVDNRIAGF
;
A
#
# COMPACT_ATOMS: atom_id res chain seq x y z
N MET A 1 5.21 1.61 13.31
CA MET A 1 6.64 2.01 13.17
C MET A 1 6.79 2.77 11.86
N ILE A 2 7.51 3.90 11.87
CA ILE A 2 7.79 4.69 10.66
C ILE A 2 9.27 4.58 10.32
N ILE A 3 9.59 4.26 9.06
CA ILE A 3 10.94 4.24 8.54
C ILE A 3 11.14 5.35 7.51
N LYS A 4 12.40 5.74 7.30
CA LYS A 4 12.74 6.66 6.23
C LYS A 4 12.57 5.98 4.87
N GLU A 5 12.12 6.78 3.91
CA GLU A 5 12.08 6.36 2.52
C GLU A 5 13.46 5.99 1.99
N GLN A 6 13.50 5.02 1.08
CA GLN A 6 14.69 4.61 0.37
C GLN A 6 14.36 4.51 -1.11
N GLU A 7 15.11 5.25 -1.92
CA GLU A 7 15.04 5.22 -3.38
C GLU A 7 15.92 4.08 -3.92
N PHE A 8 15.45 3.45 -5.00
CA PHE A 8 16.14 2.41 -5.74
C PHE A 8 16.13 2.75 -7.23
N TYR A 9 17.21 2.40 -7.92
CA TYR A 9 17.30 2.44 -9.37
C TYR A 9 17.73 1.08 -9.89
N ILE A 10 16.78 0.29 -10.38
CA ILE A 10 17.01 -1.08 -10.85
C ILE A 10 16.35 -1.25 -12.22
N ASN A 11 17.05 -1.87 -13.17
CA ASN A 11 16.55 -2.14 -14.53
C ASN A 11 16.03 -0.89 -15.28
N GLY A 12 16.60 0.29 -15.00
CA GLY A 12 16.17 1.54 -15.62
C GLY A 12 14.91 2.15 -15.01
N LEU A 13 14.41 1.61 -13.89
CA LEU A 13 13.25 2.10 -13.16
C LEU A 13 13.70 2.69 -11.82
N THR A 14 13.27 3.93 -11.55
CA THR A 14 13.38 4.55 -10.23
C THR A 14 12.11 4.28 -9.43
N TYR A 15 12.26 3.79 -8.20
CA TYR A 15 11.14 3.60 -7.30
C TYR A 15 11.56 3.82 -5.84
N THR A 16 10.60 4.20 -5.02
CA THR A 16 10.83 4.52 -3.60
C THR A 16 10.05 3.54 -2.73
N ILE A 17 10.73 2.90 -1.78
CA ILE A 17 10.09 2.16 -0.70
C ILE A 17 10.01 3.06 0.53
N ARG A 18 8.81 3.29 1.06
CA ARG A 18 8.59 4.18 2.21
C ARG A 18 7.45 3.71 3.09
N SER A 19 7.37 4.22 4.31
CA SER A 19 6.16 4.04 5.13
C SER A 19 4.94 4.69 4.48
N ALA A 20 3.79 4.04 4.59
CA ALA A 20 2.53 4.60 4.13
C ALA A 20 2.12 5.82 4.97
N SER A 21 1.44 6.77 4.32
CA SER A 21 0.85 7.97 4.88
C SER A 21 -0.67 7.92 4.70
N GLU A 22 -1.44 8.55 5.59
CA GLU A 22 -2.91 8.61 5.46
C GLU A 22 -3.40 9.18 4.12
N THR A 23 -2.55 9.97 3.43
CA THR A 23 -2.81 10.49 2.08
C THR A 23 -2.81 9.42 0.98
N ASP A 24 -2.16 8.28 1.23
CA ASP A 24 -2.06 7.15 0.31
C ASP A 24 -3.36 6.32 0.26
N ALA A 25 -4.26 6.51 1.23
CA ALA A 25 -5.40 5.64 1.46
C ALA A 25 -6.35 5.51 0.27
N GLU A 26 -6.49 6.56 -0.55
CA GLU A 26 -7.29 6.50 -1.77
C GLU A 26 -6.65 5.56 -2.80
N GLN A 27 -5.37 5.80 -3.12
CA GLN A 27 -4.61 4.97 -4.07
C GLN A 27 -4.50 3.52 -3.60
N LEU A 28 -4.36 3.29 -2.29
CA LEU A 28 -4.35 1.94 -1.71
C LEU A 28 -5.70 1.22 -1.89
N SER A 29 -6.81 1.95 -1.73
CA SER A 29 -8.14 1.39 -1.97
C SER A 29 -8.35 1.03 -3.45
N GLU A 30 -7.89 1.89 -4.36
CA GLU A 30 -7.96 1.65 -5.81
C GLU A 30 -7.09 0.45 -6.24
N ILE A 31 -5.81 0.41 -5.84
CA ILE A 31 -4.91 -0.65 -6.25
C ILE A 31 -5.24 -1.99 -5.60
N ARG A 32 -5.82 -2.00 -4.40
CA ARG A 32 -6.29 -3.23 -3.75
C ARG A 32 -7.34 -3.95 -4.61
N VAL A 33 -8.26 -3.21 -5.23
CA VAL A 33 -9.27 -3.78 -6.14
C VAL A 33 -8.61 -4.38 -7.39
N GLN A 34 -7.55 -3.75 -7.90
CA GLN A 34 -6.78 -4.28 -9.03
C GLN A 34 -6.06 -5.58 -8.65
N ILE A 35 -5.36 -5.59 -7.51
CA ILE A 35 -4.62 -6.75 -7.00
C ILE A 35 -5.56 -7.93 -6.69
N ASP A 36 -6.69 -7.68 -6.02
CA ASP A 36 -7.67 -8.73 -5.73
C ASP A 36 -8.26 -9.33 -7.02
N GLY A 37 -8.25 -8.59 -8.14
CA GLY A 37 -8.69 -9.05 -9.47
C GLY A 37 -7.62 -9.78 -10.29
N GLU A 38 -6.35 -9.76 -9.87
CA GLU A 38 -5.22 -10.26 -10.68
C GLU A 38 -4.83 -11.72 -10.38
N THR A 39 -5.24 -12.32 -9.27
CA THR A 39 -4.72 -13.64 -8.87
C THR A 39 -5.78 -14.73 -8.78
N GLU A 40 -5.49 -15.88 -9.41
CA GLU A 40 -6.27 -17.13 -9.36
C GLU A 40 -6.14 -17.85 -7.99
N ASN A 41 -5.32 -17.35 -7.07
CA ASN A 41 -5.01 -17.96 -5.76
C ASN A 41 -5.58 -17.20 -4.55
N MET A 42 -6.22 -16.04 -4.77
CA MET A 42 -7.02 -15.37 -3.75
C MET A 42 -8.48 -15.74 -4.05
N ASP A 43 -8.97 -16.86 -3.49
CA ASP A 43 -10.37 -17.30 -3.53
C ASP A 43 -11.27 -16.25 -2.83
N ARG A 44 -11.42 -15.06 -3.41
CA ARG A 44 -12.20 -13.94 -2.87
C ARG A 44 -13.09 -13.39 -3.97
N GLU A 45 -14.38 -13.25 -3.66
CA GLU A 45 -15.30 -12.60 -4.59
C GLU A 45 -15.00 -11.09 -4.66
N ALA A 46 -15.28 -10.46 -5.81
CA ALA A 46 -15.12 -9.03 -5.98
C ALA A 46 -15.94 -8.27 -4.91
N GLY A 47 -15.26 -7.56 -4.01
CA GLY A 47 -15.85 -6.83 -2.88
C GLY A 47 -15.75 -7.54 -1.51
N GLU A 48 -15.28 -8.79 -1.45
CA GLU A 48 -15.09 -9.51 -0.20
C GLU A 48 -13.89 -8.99 0.59
N GLY A 49 -14.15 -8.23 1.66
CA GLY A 49 -13.12 -7.58 2.48
C GLY A 49 -12.42 -6.42 1.77
N PHE A 50 -13.17 -5.72 0.92
CA PHE A 50 -12.81 -4.40 0.41
C PHE A 50 -12.46 -3.46 1.57
N ILE A 51 -11.33 -2.79 1.42
CA ILE A 51 -10.88 -1.76 2.35
C ILE A 51 -11.02 -0.44 1.59
N ASP A 52 -11.97 0.38 2.03
CA ASP A 52 -12.15 1.71 1.52
C ASP A 52 -11.04 2.66 2.02
N LYS A 53 -11.02 3.87 1.49
CA LYS A 53 -10.12 4.94 1.95
C LYS A 53 -10.12 5.08 3.48
N ILE A 54 -11.28 5.07 4.13
CA ILE A 54 -11.39 5.26 5.58
C ILE A 54 -10.75 4.07 6.32
N GLY A 55 -10.93 2.86 5.82
CA GLY A 55 -10.30 1.64 6.31
C GLY A 55 -8.77 1.74 6.23
N PHE A 56 -8.22 2.15 5.09
CA PHE A 56 -6.77 2.32 4.94
C PHE A 56 -6.22 3.43 5.84
N GLN A 57 -6.92 4.56 5.99
CA GLN A 57 -6.51 5.61 6.94
C GLN A 57 -6.38 5.07 8.37
N LYS A 58 -7.36 4.26 8.81
CA LYS A 58 -7.31 3.63 10.14
C LYS A 58 -6.14 2.66 10.26
N ILE A 59 -5.92 1.80 9.27
CA ILE A 59 -4.83 0.81 9.29
C ILE A 59 -3.48 1.53 9.35
N ILE A 60 -3.24 2.49 8.47
CA ILE A 60 -2.00 3.27 8.43
C ILE A 60 -1.75 3.95 9.78
N LYS A 61 -2.78 4.59 10.33
CA LYS A 61 -2.68 5.25 11.63
C LYS A 61 -2.32 4.26 12.73
N THR A 62 -3.08 3.18 12.87
CA THR A 62 -2.84 2.15 13.89
C THR A 62 -1.44 1.55 13.76
N ASP A 63 -1.01 1.20 12.55
CA ASP A 63 0.31 0.61 12.31
C ASP A 63 1.45 1.60 12.54
N SER A 64 1.22 2.90 12.29
CA SER A 64 2.20 3.94 12.56
C SER A 64 2.47 4.10 14.06
N GLU A 65 1.44 3.94 14.89
CA GLU A 65 1.48 4.06 16.35
C GLU A 65 2.05 2.79 17.03
N GLU A 66 1.90 1.62 16.39
CA GLU A 66 2.40 0.35 16.92
C GLU A 66 3.88 0.11 16.63
N THR A 67 4.65 -0.26 17.65
CA THR A 67 6.11 -0.49 17.52
C THR A 67 6.49 -1.75 16.73
N LYS A 68 5.54 -2.67 16.57
CA LYS A 68 5.74 -3.97 15.91
C LYS A 68 5.10 -4.06 14.53
N ASN A 69 4.39 -3.01 14.10
CA ASN A 69 3.73 -2.98 12.82
C ASN A 69 4.52 -2.09 11.86
N LEU A 70 4.62 -2.51 10.62
CA LEU A 70 5.30 -1.80 9.55
C LEU A 70 4.46 -1.90 8.29
N PHE A 71 3.92 -0.76 7.86
CA PHE A 71 3.17 -0.65 6.62
C PHE A 71 4.03 0.12 5.62
N LEU A 72 4.40 -0.53 4.52
CA LEU A 72 5.23 0.05 3.46
C LEU A 72 4.44 0.19 2.17
N VAL A 73 4.88 1.10 1.31
CA VAL A 73 4.42 1.24 -0.06
C VAL A 73 5.63 1.31 -1.00
N ALA A 74 5.45 0.78 -2.20
CA ALA A 74 6.33 1.01 -3.33
C ALA A 74 5.72 2.09 -4.22
N GLU A 75 6.43 3.19 -4.40
CA GLU A 75 6.01 4.34 -5.21
C GLU A 75 6.87 4.46 -6.46
N VAL A 76 6.22 4.62 -7.61
CA VAL A 76 6.81 4.87 -8.93
C VAL A 76 6.09 6.07 -9.53
N ASP A 77 6.83 7.12 -9.92
CA ASP A 77 6.26 8.33 -10.54
C ASP A 77 5.02 8.88 -9.80
N ASN A 78 5.12 9.02 -8.48
CA ASN A 78 4.06 9.50 -7.59
C ASN A 78 2.79 8.63 -7.53
N ARG A 79 2.89 7.37 -7.96
CA ARG A 79 1.83 6.38 -7.88
C ARG A 79 2.26 5.17 -7.09
N ILE A 80 1.38 4.68 -6.24
CA ILE A 80 1.61 3.42 -5.53
C ILE A 80 1.50 2.28 -6.54
N ALA A 81 2.54 1.46 -6.62
CA ALA A 81 2.59 0.26 -7.43
C ALA A 81 2.31 -1.02 -6.60
N GLY A 82 2.40 -0.93 -5.27
CA GLY A 82 2.13 -2.02 -4.35
C GLY A 82 2.38 -1.61 -2.90
N PHE A 83 1.94 -2.46 -1.97
CA PHE A 83 2.06 -2.28 -0.52
C PHE A 83 2.22 -3.62 0.20
#